data_AF-A0A8T3TZA8-F1
#
_entry.id   AF-A0A8T3TZA8-F1
#
_cell.length_a   1.000
_cell.length_b   1.000
_cell.length_c   1.000
_cell.angle_alpha   90.00
_cell.angle_beta   90.00
_cell.angle_gamma   90.00
#
_symmetry.space_group_name_H-M   'P 1'
#
loop_
_entity.id
_entity.type
_entity.pdbx_description
1 polymer ?
#
loop_
_entity_poly.entity_id
_entity_poly.type
_entity_poly.pdbx_seq_one_letter_code
_entity_poly.pdbx_strand_id
1 'polypeptide(L)'
;MLNLELINKANEIEKQTGKSVIKILGQVPFSNVVTAFNCLEVSDLVEMVLSVPLNKLVYGLQIITAEEIEKINPEKLKLILKHSDMLTVEKLQKQFGSRTIIIAVNKLSNENIIELLTENNYKKLIDVICENGYIN
;
A
#
# COMPACT_ATOMS: atom_id res chain seq x y z
N MET A 1 16.04 13.99 -9.68
CA MET A 1 17.04 14.14 -8.59
C MET A 1 16.50 13.40 -7.38
N LEU A 2 17.28 12.49 -6.79
CA LEU A 2 16.88 11.86 -5.52
C LEU A 2 16.89 12.95 -4.44
N ASN A 3 15.77 13.17 -3.76
CA ASN A 3 15.67 14.17 -2.68
C ASN A 3 16.55 13.72 -1.49
N LEU A 4 17.38 14.61 -0.95
CA LEU A 4 18.19 14.37 0.26
C LEU A 4 17.33 13.91 1.43
N GLU A 5 16.09 14.39 1.54
CA GLU A 5 15.13 13.97 2.56
C GLU A 5 14.75 12.49 2.42
N LEU A 6 14.55 12.00 1.19
CA LEU A 6 14.26 10.58 0.94
C LEU A 6 15.43 9.70 1.36
N ILE A 7 16.66 10.13 1.09
CA ILE A 7 17.88 9.41 1.48
C ILE A 7 17.99 9.36 3.01
N ASN A 8 17.79 10.49 3.67
CA ASN A 8 17.84 10.56 5.13
C ASN A 8 16.77 9.66 5.76
N LYS A 9 15.54 9.71 5.24
CA LYS A 9 14.43 8.87 5.69
C LYS A 9 14.71 7.39 5.46
N ALA A 10 15.23 7.02 4.29
CA ALA A 10 15.63 5.65 4.00
C ALA A 10 16.71 5.16 4.98
N ASN A 11 17.78 5.94 5.20
CA ASN A 11 18.85 5.60 6.13
C ASN A 11 18.35 5.41 7.57
N GLU A 12 17.38 6.22 8.01
CA GLU A 12 16.78 6.07 9.32
C GLU A 12 16.02 4.74 9.46
N ILE A 13 15.22 4.38 8.45
CA ILE A 13 14.50 3.10 8.44
C ILE A 13 15.49 1.93 8.40
N GLU A 14 16.56 2.01 7.59
CA GLU A 14 17.59 0.96 7.54
C GLU A 14 18.28 0.79 8.89
N LYS A 15 18.59 1.90 9.60
CA LYS A 15 19.19 1.88 10.93
C LYS A 15 18.29 1.22 11.97
N GLN A 16 16.98 1.44 11.91
CA GLN A 16 16.03 0.88 12.88
C GLN A 16 15.64 -0.57 12.57
N THR A 17 15.61 -0.97 11.29
CA THR A 17 15.12 -2.29 10.87
C THR A 17 16.23 -3.29 10.54
N GLY A 18 17.45 -2.82 10.28
CA GLY A 18 18.55 -3.62 9.75
C GLY A 18 18.32 -4.13 8.32
N LYS A 19 17.22 -3.74 7.66
CA LYS A 19 16.89 -4.16 6.29
C LYS A 19 17.28 -3.06 5.31
N SER A 20 17.85 -3.43 4.17
CA SER A 20 18.18 -2.45 3.14
C SER A 20 16.94 -2.05 2.35
N VAL A 21 16.39 -0.89 2.70
CA VAL A 21 15.26 -0.25 2.06
C VAL A 21 15.64 0.32 0.69
N ILE A 22 16.88 0.76 0.50
CA ILE A 22 17.39 1.22 -0.80
C ILE A 22 17.20 0.13 -1.89
N LYS A 23 17.33 -1.15 -1.52
CA LYS A 23 17.04 -2.26 -2.44
C LYS A 23 15.58 -2.32 -2.87
N ILE A 24 14.64 -1.94 -2.00
CA ILE A 24 13.21 -1.81 -2.36
C ILE A 24 13.07 -0.70 -3.40
N LEU A 25 13.66 0.47 -3.14
CA LEU A 25 13.52 1.65 -4.00
C LEU A 25 13.97 1.38 -5.45
N GLY A 26 15.00 0.56 -5.63
CA GLY A 26 15.48 0.18 -6.96
C GLY A 26 14.59 -0.80 -7.73
N GLN A 27 13.58 -1.40 -7.09
CA GLN A 27 12.73 -2.45 -7.67
C GLN A 27 11.29 -2.01 -7.95
N VAL A 28 10.89 -0.81 -7.52
CA VAL A 28 9.53 -0.28 -7.67
C VAL A 28 9.56 1.03 -8.45
N PRO A 29 8.43 1.45 -9.08
CA PRO A 29 8.35 2.74 -9.74
C PRO A 29 8.76 3.89 -8.81
N PHE A 30 9.68 4.74 -9.26
CA PHE A 30 10.24 5.80 -8.43
C PHE A 30 9.17 6.76 -7.89
N SER A 31 8.13 7.06 -8.67
CA SER A 31 7.00 7.88 -8.22
C SER A 31 6.29 7.28 -7.00
N ASN A 32 6.06 5.97 -6.99
CA ASN A 32 5.36 5.29 -5.89
C ASN A 32 6.20 5.32 -4.62
N VAL A 33 7.52 5.15 -4.75
CA VAL A 33 8.47 5.30 -3.63
C VAL A 33 8.37 6.69 -3.01
N VAL A 34 8.52 7.71 -3.85
CA VAL A 34 8.55 9.11 -3.40
C VAL A 34 7.25 9.43 -2.67
N THR A 35 6.12 9.07 -3.26
CA THR A 35 4.81 9.31 -2.65
C THR A 35 4.65 8.54 -1.34
N ALA A 36 4.99 7.25 -1.28
CA ALA A 36 4.90 6.49 -0.03
C ALA A 36 5.77 7.08 1.08
N PHE A 37 6.98 7.51 0.75
CA PHE A 37 7.89 8.12 1.73
C PHE A 37 7.45 9.51 2.16
N ASN A 38 6.72 10.24 1.33
CA ASN A 38 6.17 11.54 1.71
C ASN A 38 4.89 11.41 2.53
N CYS A 39 4.05 10.40 2.24
CA CYS A 39 2.76 10.21 2.89
C CYS A 39 2.82 9.46 4.23
N LEU A 40 3.84 8.62 4.45
CA LEU A 40 3.96 7.77 5.63
C LEU A 40 5.04 8.30 6.58
N GLU A 41 4.80 8.23 7.89
CA GLU A 41 5.82 8.58 8.87
C GLU A 41 6.95 7.54 8.90
N VAL A 42 8.12 7.90 9.47
CA VAL A 42 9.22 6.95 9.64
C VAL A 42 8.76 5.72 10.44
N SER A 43 7.97 5.93 11.50
CA SER A 43 7.43 4.84 12.33
C SER A 43 6.56 3.87 11.53
N ASP A 44 5.73 4.39 10.61
CA ASP A 44 4.88 3.57 9.75
C ASP A 44 5.70 2.72 8.79
N LEU A 45 6.71 3.32 8.16
CA LEU A 45 7.61 2.63 7.24
C LEU A 45 8.43 1.56 7.98
N VAL A 46 8.92 1.86 9.18
CA VAL A 46 9.63 0.90 10.05
C VAL A 46 8.72 -0.27 10.41
N GLU A 47 7.48 0.01 10.84
CA GLU A 47 6.49 -1.03 11.16
C GLU A 47 6.24 -1.94 9.95
N MET A 48 6.01 -1.36 8.76
CA MET A 48 5.78 -2.13 7.53
C MET A 48 6.98 -3.00 7.16
N VAL A 49 8.18 -2.42 7.17
CA VAL A 49 9.42 -3.13 6.81
C VAL A 49 9.70 -4.28 7.78
N LEU A 50 9.33 -4.16 9.05
CA LEU A 50 9.48 -5.23 10.04
C LEU A 50 8.38 -6.29 9.94
N SER A 51 7.13 -5.89 9.70
CA SER A 51 5.96 -6.76 9.78
C SER A 51 5.58 -7.46 8.47
N VAL A 52 6.05 -6.97 7.33
CA VAL A 52 5.69 -7.48 6.01
C VAL A 52 6.92 -8.07 5.31
N PRO A 53 6.83 -9.25 4.67
CA PRO A 53 7.90 -9.78 3.84
C PRO A 53 8.33 -8.79 2.75
N LEU A 54 9.64 -8.66 2.53
CA LEU A 54 10.21 -7.66 1.62
C LEU A 54 9.68 -7.78 0.19
N ASN A 55 9.57 -9.01 -0.31
CA ASN A 55 9.02 -9.31 -1.63
C ASN A 55 7.56 -8.87 -1.77
N LYS A 56 6.77 -9.01 -0.70
CA LYS A 56 5.37 -8.56 -0.67
C LYS A 56 5.29 -7.04 -0.69
N LEU A 57 6.16 -6.34 0.05
CA LEU A 57 6.26 -4.87 -0.01
C LEU A 57 6.65 -4.37 -1.39
N VAL A 58 7.68 -4.99 -2.01
CA VAL A 58 8.10 -4.67 -3.38
C VAL A 58 6.95 -4.86 -4.35
N TYR A 59 6.27 -6.01 -4.30
CA TYR A 59 5.16 -6.27 -5.21
C TYR A 59 3.97 -5.32 -4.98
N GLY A 60 3.61 -5.06 -3.72
CA GLY A 60 2.56 -4.09 -3.38
C GLY A 60 2.85 -2.69 -3.89
N LEU A 61 4.09 -2.20 -3.73
CA LEU A 61 4.49 -0.88 -4.22
C LEU A 61 4.67 -0.82 -5.74
N GLN A 62 4.76 -1.96 -6.43
CA GLN A 62 4.73 -2.00 -7.89
C GLN A 62 3.30 -1.81 -8.44
N ILE A 63 2.29 -2.37 -7.76
CA ILE A 63 0.90 -2.38 -8.24
C ILE A 63 0.07 -1.20 -7.69
N ILE A 64 0.31 -0.78 -6.44
CA ILE A 64 -0.38 0.38 -5.85
C ILE A 64 0.26 1.66 -6.39
N THR A 65 -0.53 2.42 -7.13
CA THR A 65 -0.11 3.64 -7.81
C THR A 65 0.15 4.79 -6.82
N ALA A 66 0.98 5.75 -7.22
CA ALA A 66 1.20 6.97 -6.45
C ALA A 66 -0.12 7.69 -6.09
N GLU A 67 -1.10 7.72 -7.00
CA GLU A 67 -2.41 8.32 -6.73
C GLU A 67 -3.16 7.60 -5.60
N GLU A 68 -3.11 6.26 -5.57
CA GLU A 68 -3.73 5.47 -4.50
C GLU A 68 -3.02 5.69 -3.17
N ILE A 69 -1.68 5.70 -3.17
CA ILE A 69 -0.87 5.93 -1.96
C ILE A 69 -1.19 7.30 -1.35
N GLU A 70 -1.34 8.32 -2.18
CA GLU A 70 -1.63 9.69 -1.74
C GLU A 70 -3.05 9.86 -1.18
N LYS A 71 -4.03 9.17 -1.78
CA LYS A 71 -5.45 9.39 -1.49
C LYS A 71 -6.06 8.37 -0.52
N ILE A 72 -5.41 7.23 -0.29
CA ILE A 72 -5.84 6.25 0.72
C ILE A 72 -5.24 6.64 2.07
N ASN A 73 -6.05 6.54 3.13
CA ASN A 73 -5.56 6.78 4.49
C ASN A 73 -4.34 5.87 4.82
N PRO A 74 -3.24 6.41 5.40
CA PRO A 74 -2.03 5.66 5.75
C PRO A 74 -2.29 4.35 6.50
N GLU A 75 -3.18 4.34 7.50
CA GLU A 75 -3.51 3.14 8.26
C GLU A 75 -4.13 2.06 7.37
N LYS A 76 -5.04 2.46 6.47
CA LYS A 76 -5.67 1.54 5.51
C LYS A 76 -4.67 0.98 4.52
N LEU A 77 -3.74 1.81 4.05
CA LEU A 77 -2.65 1.36 3.17
C LEU A 77 -1.77 0.32 3.86
N LYS A 78 -1.40 0.55 5.14
CA LYS A 78 -0.67 -0.44 5.95
C LYS A 78 -1.43 -1.76 6.05
N LEU A 79 -2.74 -1.71 6.32
CA LEU A 79 -3.58 -2.90 6.41
C LEU A 79 -3.63 -3.67 5.08
N ILE A 80 -3.77 -2.96 3.96
CA ILE A 80 -3.75 -3.56 2.62
C ILE A 80 -2.40 -4.27 2.37
N LEU A 81 -1.28 -3.60 2.60
CA LEU A 81 0.05 -4.19 2.38
C LEU A 81 0.32 -5.38 3.32
N LYS A 82 -0.22 -5.35 4.54
CA LYS A 82 -0.01 -6.39 5.55
C LYS A 82 -0.87 -7.62 5.30
N HIS A 83 -2.18 -7.45 5.10
CA HIS A 83 -3.15 -8.55 5.13
C HIS A 83 -3.53 -9.09 3.75
N SER A 84 -3.44 -8.28 2.68
CA SER A 84 -3.95 -8.71 1.36
C SER A 84 -3.05 -9.73 0.68
N ASP A 85 -3.62 -10.53 -0.21
CA ASP A 85 -2.88 -11.20 -1.27
C ASP A 85 -2.63 -10.21 -2.42
N MET A 86 -1.37 -9.94 -2.74
CA MET A 86 -1.01 -8.96 -3.78
C MET A 86 -1.47 -9.39 -5.18
N LEU A 87 -1.62 -10.69 -5.44
CA LEU A 87 -2.18 -11.18 -6.70
C LEU A 87 -3.67 -10.82 -6.82
N THR A 88 -4.41 -10.90 -5.71
CA THR A 88 -5.81 -10.49 -5.63
C THR A 88 -5.92 -8.98 -5.81
N VAL A 89 -5.09 -8.20 -5.13
CA VAL A 89 -5.05 -6.73 -5.28
C VAL A 89 -4.80 -6.33 -6.73
N GLU A 90 -3.81 -6.94 -7.38
CA GLU A 90 -3.50 -6.62 -8.79
C GLU A 90 -4.69 -6.93 -9.72
N LYS A 91 -5.40 -8.04 -9.50
CA LYS A 91 -6.61 -8.37 -10.27
C LYS A 91 -7.73 -7.34 -10.05
N LEU A 92 -7.93 -6.93 -8.81
CA LEU A 92 -8.92 -5.90 -8.47
C LEU A 92 -8.55 -4.54 -9.10
N GLN A 93 -7.28 -4.14 -9.09
CA GLN A 93 -6.84 -2.90 -9.73
C GLN A 93 -6.93 -2.95 -11.27
N LYS A 94 -6.77 -4.11 -11.89
CA LYS A 94 -7.01 -4.28 -13.33
C LYS A 94 -8.50 -4.20 -13.68
N GLN A 95 -9.36 -4.70 -12.80
CA GLN A 95 -10.81 -4.69 -12.99
C GLN A 95 -11.44 -3.33 -12.66
N PHE A 96 -10.94 -2.67 -11.62
CA PHE A 96 -11.42 -1.40 -11.12
C PHE A 96 -10.30 -0.37 -11.18
N GLY A 97 -10.54 0.76 -11.84
CA GLY A 97 -9.55 1.85 -11.86
C GLY A 97 -9.26 2.41 -10.47
N SER A 98 -8.09 3.05 -10.31
CA SER A 98 -7.59 3.61 -9.05
C SER A 98 -8.64 4.44 -8.30
N ARG A 99 -9.40 5.28 -9.02
CA ARG A 99 -10.47 6.11 -8.43
C ARG A 99 -11.50 5.28 -7.66
N THR A 100 -11.97 4.18 -8.24
CA THR A 100 -12.99 3.32 -7.63
C THR A 100 -12.43 2.62 -6.40
N ILE A 101 -11.19 2.12 -6.48
CA ILE A 101 -10.50 1.49 -5.34
C ILE A 101 -10.32 2.48 -4.19
N ILE A 102 -9.84 3.69 -4.46
CA ILE A 102 -9.65 4.75 -3.46
C ILE A 102 -10.96 5.05 -2.72
N ILE A 103 -12.06 5.23 -3.46
CA ILE A 103 -13.37 5.52 -2.87
C ILE A 103 -13.83 4.35 -2.00
N ALA A 104 -13.77 3.12 -2.53
CA ALA A 104 -14.21 1.94 -1.81
C ALA A 104 -13.42 1.76 -0.49
N VAL A 105 -12.10 1.77 -0.56
CA VAL A 105 -11.22 1.63 0.61
C VAL A 105 -11.48 2.72 1.65
N ASN A 106 -11.64 3.98 1.22
CA ASN A 106 -11.85 5.08 2.14
C ASN A 106 -13.21 5.05 2.86
N LYS A 107 -14.24 4.42 2.27
CA LYS A 107 -15.55 4.24 2.93
C LYS A 107 -15.59 3.11 3.96
N LEU A 108 -14.74 2.09 3.81
CA LEU A 108 -14.72 0.93 4.72
C LEU A 108 -14.09 1.28 6.08
N SER A 109 -14.52 0.64 7.17
CA SER A 109 -13.79 0.71 8.44
C SER A 109 -12.53 -0.17 8.39
N ASN A 110 -11.59 0.06 9.30
CA ASN A 110 -10.36 -0.72 9.37
C ASN A 110 -10.63 -2.20 9.70
N GLU A 111 -11.63 -2.46 10.55
CA GLU A 111 -12.06 -3.82 10.92
C GLU A 111 -12.60 -4.56 9.70
N ASN A 112 -13.47 -3.91 8.92
CA ASN A 112 -14.03 -4.49 7.70
C ASN A 112 -12.94 -4.77 6.66
N ILE A 113 -11.95 -3.87 6.53
CA ILE A 113 -10.79 -4.10 5.64
C ILE A 113 -10.03 -5.35 6.08
N ILE A 114 -9.71 -5.49 7.38
CA ILE A 114 -8.99 -6.67 7.87
C ILE A 114 -9.77 -7.95 7.62
N GLU A 115 -11.06 -7.97 7.93
CA GLU A 115 -11.92 -9.15 7.70
C GLU A 115 -11.92 -9.55 6.22
N LEU A 116 -12.21 -8.61 5.34
CA LEU A 116 -12.29 -8.85 3.89
C LEU A 116 -10.97 -9.34 3.29
N LEU A 117 -9.86 -8.74 3.70
CA LEU A 117 -8.54 -9.11 3.21
C LEU A 117 -8.06 -10.45 3.77
N THR A 118 -8.43 -10.78 5.01
CA THR A 118 -8.07 -12.07 5.65
C THR A 118 -8.85 -13.23 5.04
N GLU A 119 -10.13 -13.02 4.71
CA GLU A 119 -10.94 -14.02 4.00
C GLU A 119 -10.43 -14.28 2.57
N ASN A 120 -9.78 -13.29 1.94
CA ASN A 120 -9.26 -13.33 0.57
C ASN A 120 -10.29 -13.89 -0.44
N ASN A 121 -11.57 -13.60 -0.23
CA ASN A 121 -12.65 -14.04 -1.10
C ASN A 121 -12.84 -13.03 -2.23
N TYR A 122 -12.31 -13.35 -3.41
CA TYR A 122 -12.33 -12.46 -4.57
C TYR A 122 -13.74 -11.97 -4.96
N LYS A 123 -14.76 -12.84 -4.87
CA LYS A 123 -16.15 -12.46 -5.19
C LYS A 123 -16.68 -11.43 -4.19
N LYS A 124 -16.50 -11.68 -2.88
CA LYS A 124 -16.92 -10.75 -1.82
C LYS A 124 -16.22 -9.39 -1.96
N LEU A 125 -14.93 -9.39 -2.31
CA LEU A 125 -14.17 -8.15 -2.56
C LEU A 125 -14.72 -7.35 -3.75
N ILE A 126 -15.08 -8.02 -4.85
CA ILE A 126 -15.76 -7.38 -5.99
C ILE A 126 -17.08 -6.76 -5.54
N ASP A 127 -17.92 -7.52 -4.84
CA ASP A 127 -19.25 -7.06 -4.41
C ASP A 127 -19.12 -5.81 -3.54
N VAL A 128 -18.19 -5.82 -2.57
CA VAL A 128 -17.92 -4.66 -1.69
C VAL A 128 -17.42 -3.44 -2.47
N ILE A 129 -16.53 -3.63 -3.46
CA ILE A 129 -16.05 -2.52 -4.30
C ILE A 129 -17.19 -1.97 -5.16
N CYS A 130 -18.08 -2.80 -5.68
CA CYS A 130 -19.24 -2.35 -6.43
C CYS A 130 -20.20 -1.54 -5.55
N GLU A 131 -20.42 -1.95 -4.30
CA GLU A 131 -21.29 -1.23 -3.36
C GLU A 131 -20.70 0.10 -2.90
N ASN A 132 -19.38 0.17 -2.72
CA ASN A 132 -18.73 1.32 -2.08
C ASN A 132 -17.97 2.23 -3.06
N GLY A 133 -17.57 1.73 -4.23
CA GLY A 133 -16.63 2.38 -5.15
C GLY A 133 -17.21 3.46 -6.05
N TYR A 134 -18.52 3.70 -6.00
CA TYR A 134 -19.20 4.74 -6.77
C TYR A 134 -19.74 5.84 -5.85
N ILE A 135 -19.72 7.07 -6.36
CA ILE A 135 -20.38 8.22 -5.74
C ILE A 135 -21.80 8.19 -6.31
N ASN A 136 -22.81 8.02 -5.45
CA ASN A 136 -24.22 8.16 -5.83
C ASN A 136 -24.51 9.61 -6.25
#